data_AF-A0A1I5SL91-F1
#
_entry.id   AF-A0A1I5SL91-F1
#
_cell.length_a   1.000
_cell.length_b   1.000
_cell.length_c   1.000
_cell.angle_alpha   90.00
_cell.angle_beta   90.00
_cell.angle_gamma   90.00
#
_symmetry.space_group_name_H-M   'P 1'
#
loop_
_entity.id
_entity.type
_entity.pdbx_description
1 polymer ?
#
loop_
_entity_poly.entity_id
_entity_poly.type
_entity_poly.pdbx_seq_one_letter_code
_entity_poly.pdbx_strand_id
1 'polypeptide(L)'
;MAQDFVVLHGWDVGGQKNWDFPSSKFCPLGEYGALADINQAIRLDPTLPQPLINRTAIWRAKNHLDRAIADGSEAIRLAKDKPPVNIMTPPNSVLISAYTHRALAYEAKGDYARAKDDYNATLAIVASDAGSKANQATAKVRLSLVSDAAAPIPRDAPSQMTPVPQQTGAASQPSPAPAIRGTRMALVIGNGAYAHVKALPNPPNDARAVAKSLRDIGFIVSEGVDLDRAAMQKMTRDFLREAARAQLALVYYAGHGVQIDGRNYLIPVDVELKAGGSMTEAMIEMDTIMAGLDDQVRTNILIFDACRNNPMAQQVASAGSSRGIEGTSGLAAPSSLGSGATLGAGTLIAFATAPGQVALDGEGANSPFSAALSRHLGTPGLEVQQMLTRVRAEVVSATKNKQVPWSNSSLLGEVYLAEK
;
A
#
# COMPACT_ATOMS: atom_id res chain seq x y z
N MET A 1 16.58 -23.18 34.01
CA MET A 1 16.22 -21.77 34.21
C MET A 1 17.05 -20.93 33.26
N ALA A 2 16.64 -20.83 32.00
CA ALA A 2 17.40 -20.14 30.94
C ALA A 2 16.46 -19.17 30.24
N GLN A 3 16.66 -17.89 30.56
CA GLN A 3 16.28 -16.75 29.74
C GLN A 3 17.32 -16.65 28.63
N ASP A 4 16.90 -16.65 27.37
CA ASP A 4 17.63 -16.05 26.23
C ASP A 4 16.68 -16.02 25.03
N PHE A 5 15.93 -14.91 24.92
CA PHE A 5 15.05 -14.61 23.81
C PHE A 5 15.87 -13.91 22.71
N VAL A 6 16.00 -14.55 21.54
CA VAL A 6 16.45 -13.85 20.32
C VAL A 6 15.28 -13.02 19.81
N VAL A 7 15.30 -11.75 20.15
CA VAL A 7 14.44 -10.70 19.62
C VAL A 7 15.12 -10.15 18.36
N LEU A 8 14.43 -10.21 17.21
CA LEU A 8 14.79 -9.40 16.04
C LEU A 8 14.32 -7.96 16.27
N HIS A 9 15.08 -7.20 17.05
CA HIS A 9 14.98 -5.75 17.13
C HIS A 9 16.37 -5.16 16.91
N GLY A 10 16.53 -4.43 15.81
CA GLY A 10 17.66 -3.54 15.63
C GLY A 10 17.50 -2.37 16.60
N TRP A 11 18.28 -2.38 17.68
CA TRP A 11 18.68 -1.19 18.42
C TRP A 11 20.18 -1.22 18.58
N ASP A 12 20.83 -0.21 18.00
CA ASP A 12 22.18 0.18 18.37
C ASP A 12 22.10 0.92 19.70
N VAL A 13 22.70 0.33 20.73
CA VAL A 13 23.06 1.01 21.98
C VAL A 13 24.54 0.78 22.19
N GLY A 14 25.31 1.85 22.02
CA GLY A 14 26.74 1.88 22.23
C GLY A 14 27.14 1.28 23.57
N GLY A 15 28.03 0.29 23.50
CA GLY A 15 28.61 -0.37 24.66
C GLY A 15 29.33 -1.64 24.23
N GLN A 16 30.63 -1.53 23.95
CA GLN A 16 31.51 -2.65 23.64
C GLN A 16 31.32 -3.81 24.62
N LYS A 17 30.95 -4.99 24.10
CA LYS A 17 31.37 -6.31 24.60
C LYS A 17 31.26 -7.34 23.47
N ASN A 18 32.43 -7.82 23.05
CA ASN A 18 32.63 -8.84 22.02
C ASN A 18 31.79 -10.09 22.30
N TRP A 19 30.95 -10.46 21.32
CA TRP A 19 30.51 -11.84 21.12
C TRP A 19 30.94 -12.25 19.71
N ASP A 20 32.08 -12.92 19.62
CA ASP A 20 32.56 -13.57 18.40
C ASP A 20 31.60 -14.70 18.03
N PHE A 21 30.76 -14.47 17.03
CA PHE A 21 30.10 -15.54 16.30
C PHE A 21 30.85 -15.74 14.97
N PRO A 22 31.29 -16.98 14.64
CA PRO A 22 32.07 -17.24 13.44
C PRO A 22 31.24 -16.89 12.19
N SER A 23 31.81 -15.99 11.38
CA SER A 23 31.25 -15.33 10.20
C SER A 23 31.04 -16.21 8.97
N SER A 24 30.76 -17.52 9.13
CA SER A 24 30.76 -18.48 8.01
C SER A 24 29.42 -19.15 7.66
N LYS A 25 28.27 -18.72 8.21
CA LYS A 25 26.95 -19.26 7.82
C LYS A 25 25.82 -18.22 7.71
N PHE A 26 26.13 -16.99 7.29
CA PHE A 26 25.09 -16.11 6.74
C PHE A 26 24.81 -16.54 5.29
N CYS A 27 23.75 -17.33 5.09
CA CYS A 27 23.24 -17.65 3.77
C CYS A 27 22.32 -16.50 3.32
N PRO A 28 22.62 -15.80 2.20
CA PRO A 28 21.82 -14.67 1.73
C PRO A 28 20.66 -15.22 0.89
N LEU A 29 19.44 -15.34 1.44
CA LEU A 29 18.31 -15.88 0.67
C LEU A 29 17.00 -15.15 0.97
N GLY A 30 16.59 -14.33 0.01
CA GLY A 30 15.20 -13.89 -0.15
C GLY A 30 14.24 -15.08 -0.21
N GLU A 31 13.02 -14.87 0.29
CA GLU A 31 11.86 -15.78 0.40
C GLU A 31 12.05 -17.17 1.07
N TYR A 32 13.16 -17.87 0.83
CA TYR A 32 13.43 -19.20 1.37
C TYR A 32 13.98 -19.17 2.81
N GLY A 33 14.69 -18.10 3.19
CA GLY A 33 15.18 -17.93 4.57
C GLY A 33 14.05 -17.67 5.58
N ALA A 34 13.17 -16.70 5.29
CA ALA A 34 12.12 -16.28 6.22
C ALA A 34 11.13 -17.40 6.57
N LEU A 35 10.71 -18.22 5.60
CA LEU A 35 9.81 -19.35 5.87
C LEU A 35 10.52 -20.47 6.64
N ALA A 36 11.81 -20.71 6.38
CA ALA A 36 12.60 -21.69 7.11
C ALA A 36 12.76 -21.28 8.59
N ASP A 37 13.07 -20.02 8.84
CA ASP A 37 13.20 -19.44 10.19
C ASP A 37 11.87 -19.46 10.94
N ILE A 38 10.77 -19.09 10.28
CA ILE A 38 9.41 -19.17 10.85
C ILE A 38 9.05 -20.62 11.19
N ASN A 39 9.35 -21.57 10.30
CA ASN A 39 9.11 -22.99 10.58
C ASN A 39 9.98 -23.50 11.73
N GLN A 40 11.20 -22.98 11.88
CA GLN A 40 12.05 -23.30 13.02
C GLN A 40 11.49 -22.70 14.32
N ALA A 41 11.02 -21.46 14.30
CA ALA A 41 10.39 -20.82 15.46
C ALA A 41 9.17 -21.61 15.95
N ILE A 42 8.31 -22.08 15.03
CA ILE A 42 7.14 -22.91 15.35
C ILE A 42 7.56 -24.28 15.91
N ARG A 43 8.67 -24.86 15.43
CA ARG A 43 9.21 -26.11 16.00
C ARG A 43 9.77 -25.91 17.41
N LEU A 44 10.41 -24.77 17.67
CA LEU A 44 11.02 -24.46 18.96
C LEU A 44 9.94 -24.14 20.01
N ASP A 45 8.94 -23.36 19.64
CA ASP A 45 7.80 -23.07 20.50
C ASP A 45 6.50 -23.03 19.68
N PRO A 46 5.73 -24.14 19.67
CA PRO A 46 4.47 -24.22 18.92
C PRO A 46 3.34 -23.42 19.58
N THR A 47 3.55 -22.84 20.76
CA THR A 47 2.52 -22.07 21.48
C THR A 47 2.54 -20.59 21.13
N LEU A 48 3.52 -20.13 20.34
CA LEU A 48 3.62 -18.73 19.93
C LEU A 48 2.65 -18.43 18.77
N PRO A 49 1.74 -17.46 18.93
CA PRO A 49 0.86 -17.06 17.82
C PRO A 49 1.60 -16.32 16.70
N GLN A 50 2.62 -15.51 17.03
CA GLN A 50 3.24 -14.59 16.06
C GLN A 50 3.89 -15.30 14.86
N PRO A 51 4.65 -16.39 15.02
CA PRO A 51 5.18 -17.14 13.87
C PRO A 51 4.09 -17.66 12.93
N LEU A 52 2.94 -18.08 13.47
CA LEU A 52 1.79 -18.55 12.67
C LEU A 52 1.12 -17.40 11.90
N ILE A 53 1.03 -16.20 12.50
CA ILE A 53 0.55 -14.99 11.80
C ILE A 53 1.47 -14.67 10.61
N ASN A 54 2.79 -14.66 10.85
CA ASN A 54 3.77 -14.40 9.79
C ASN A 54 3.67 -15.47 8.68
N ARG A 55 3.50 -16.75 9.05
CA ARG A 55 3.32 -17.84 8.09
C ARG A 55 2.00 -17.76 7.33
N THR A 56 0.95 -17.25 7.95
CA THR A 56 -0.35 -16.97 7.29
C THR A 56 -0.18 -16.02 6.12
N ALA A 57 0.56 -14.92 6.31
CA ALA A 57 0.87 -13.97 5.25
C ALA A 57 1.66 -14.64 4.10
N ILE A 58 2.67 -15.45 4.43
CA ILE A 58 3.47 -16.17 3.43
C ILE A 58 2.63 -17.18 2.66
N TRP A 59 1.78 -17.96 3.32
CA TRP A 59 0.93 -18.92 2.62
C TRP A 59 -0.09 -18.25 1.72
N ARG A 60 -0.66 -17.13 2.17
CA ARG A 60 -1.52 -16.29 1.34
C ARG A 60 -0.75 -15.78 0.12
N ALA A 61 0.51 -15.38 0.30
CA ALA A 61 1.38 -14.94 -0.79
C ALA A 61 1.61 -16.00 -1.86
N LYS A 62 1.79 -17.24 -1.41
CA LYS A 62 1.98 -18.39 -2.28
C LYS A 62 0.67 -18.97 -2.81
N ASN A 63 -0.45 -18.30 -2.62
CA ASN A 63 -1.80 -18.75 -2.96
C ASN A 63 -2.18 -20.12 -2.32
N HIS A 64 -1.54 -20.49 -1.21
CA HIS A 64 -1.88 -21.66 -0.40
C HIS A 64 -2.91 -21.28 0.68
N LEU A 65 -4.08 -20.85 0.22
CA LEU A 65 -5.09 -20.18 1.05
C LEU A 65 -5.62 -21.05 2.21
N ASP A 66 -5.75 -22.36 2.01
CA ASP A 66 -6.17 -23.28 3.08
C ASP A 66 -5.14 -23.36 4.22
N ARG A 67 -3.85 -23.35 3.88
CA ARG A 67 -2.77 -23.34 4.88
C ARG A 67 -2.72 -22.00 5.61
N ALA A 68 -2.93 -20.90 4.89
CA ALA A 68 -3.03 -19.57 5.49
C ALA A 68 -4.17 -19.50 6.50
N ILE A 69 -5.37 -19.98 6.13
CA ILE A 69 -6.54 -19.99 7.02
C ILE A 69 -6.32 -20.88 8.24
N ALA A 70 -5.67 -22.04 8.07
CA ALA A 70 -5.35 -22.95 9.17
C ALA A 70 -4.39 -22.29 10.18
N ASP A 71 -3.29 -21.70 9.70
CA ASP A 71 -2.32 -21.01 10.56
C ASP A 71 -2.95 -19.80 11.27
N GLY A 72 -3.75 -18.99 10.56
CA GLY A 72 -4.43 -17.85 11.14
C GLY A 72 -5.45 -18.25 12.20
N SER A 73 -6.15 -19.38 12.00
CA SER A 73 -7.09 -19.91 12.99
C SER A 73 -6.38 -20.41 14.25
N GLU A 74 -5.25 -21.08 14.09
CA GLU A 74 -4.44 -21.53 15.22
C GLU A 74 -3.81 -20.36 15.97
N ALA A 75 -3.34 -19.33 15.26
CA ALA A 75 -2.85 -18.10 15.88
C ALA A 75 -3.93 -17.42 16.73
N ILE A 76 -5.16 -17.31 16.24
CA ILE A 76 -6.30 -16.76 17.02
C ILE A 76 -6.58 -17.63 18.25
N ARG A 77 -6.56 -18.96 18.11
CA ARG A 77 -6.78 -19.89 19.22
C ARG A 77 -5.74 -19.68 20.32
N LEU A 78 -4.46 -19.64 19.96
CA LEU A 78 -3.35 -19.45 20.88
C LEU A 78 -3.37 -18.07 21.53
N ALA A 79 -3.64 -17.01 20.76
CA ALA A 79 -3.70 -15.65 21.28
C ALA A 79 -4.85 -15.42 22.28
N LYS A 80 -5.95 -16.19 22.17
CA LYS A 80 -7.04 -16.18 23.16
C LYS A 80 -6.73 -17.00 24.40
N ASP A 81 -6.10 -18.17 24.22
CA ASP A 81 -5.77 -19.09 25.32
C ASP A 81 -4.70 -18.49 26.26
N LYS A 82 -3.64 -17.93 25.67
CA LYS A 82 -2.56 -17.26 26.41
C LYS A 82 -2.26 -15.93 25.73
N PRO A 83 -2.97 -14.86 26.12
CA PRO A 83 -2.66 -13.53 25.62
C PRO A 83 -1.19 -13.24 25.88
N PRO A 84 -0.38 -12.93 24.86
CA PRO A 84 1.02 -12.61 25.09
C PRO A 84 1.07 -11.30 25.87
N VAL A 85 1.50 -11.37 27.13
CA VAL A 85 1.70 -10.20 27.98
C VAL A 85 3.19 -10.08 28.26
N ASN A 86 3.88 -9.27 27.48
CA ASN A 86 5.23 -8.82 27.82
C ASN A 86 5.38 -7.35 27.42
N ILE A 87 6.39 -6.67 27.96
CA ILE A 87 6.64 -5.23 27.72
C ILE A 87 6.77 -4.92 26.22
N MET A 88 7.12 -5.91 25.41
CA MET A 88 7.40 -5.79 23.98
C MET A 88 6.22 -6.17 23.08
N THR A 89 5.15 -6.74 23.64
CA THR A 89 3.94 -7.15 22.92
C THR A 89 2.75 -6.45 23.54
N PRO A 90 2.33 -5.31 22.94
CA PRO A 90 1.20 -4.55 23.43
C PRO A 90 -0.07 -5.44 23.54
N PRO A 91 -0.90 -5.25 24.59
CA PRO A 91 -2.11 -6.04 24.77
C PRO A 91 -2.99 -6.02 23.52
N ASN A 92 -3.64 -7.14 23.18
CA ASN A 92 -4.51 -7.27 22.00
C ASN A 92 -3.83 -7.21 20.61
N SER A 93 -2.59 -6.73 20.49
CA SER A 93 -1.93 -6.52 19.19
C SER A 93 -1.88 -7.79 18.34
N VAL A 94 -1.51 -8.90 18.96
CA VAL A 94 -1.41 -10.22 18.31
C VAL A 94 -2.77 -10.74 17.86
N LEU A 95 -3.82 -10.54 18.68
CA LEU A 95 -5.16 -11.00 18.35
C LEU A 95 -5.77 -10.19 17.20
N ILE A 96 -5.59 -8.86 17.21
CA ILE A 96 -5.98 -7.96 16.12
C ILE A 96 -5.28 -8.38 14.83
N SER A 97 -3.97 -8.62 14.88
CA SER A 97 -3.19 -9.05 13.72
C SER A 97 -3.66 -10.42 13.18
N ALA A 98 -3.89 -11.39 14.05
CA ALA A 98 -4.34 -12.73 13.65
C ALA A 98 -5.72 -12.71 12.95
N TYR A 99 -6.69 -11.94 13.46
CA TYR A 99 -7.98 -11.74 12.79
C TYR A 99 -7.80 -11.08 11.43
N THR A 100 -7.04 -9.98 11.33
CA THR A 100 -6.83 -9.27 10.05
C THR A 100 -6.18 -10.17 9.00
N HIS A 101 -5.13 -10.90 9.35
CA HIS A 101 -4.43 -11.78 8.41
C HIS A 101 -5.29 -12.98 7.97
N ARG A 102 -6.16 -13.51 8.84
CA ARG A 102 -7.11 -14.56 8.46
C ARG A 102 -8.26 -14.01 7.60
N ALA A 103 -8.79 -12.83 7.91
CA ALA A 103 -9.79 -12.14 7.10
C ALA A 103 -9.30 -11.94 5.66
N LEU A 104 -8.07 -11.45 5.52
CA LEU A 104 -7.39 -11.28 4.25
C LEU A 104 -7.21 -12.60 3.48
N ALA A 105 -6.95 -13.72 4.18
CA ALA A 105 -6.87 -15.04 3.55
C ALA A 105 -8.25 -15.54 3.09
N TYR A 106 -9.31 -15.29 3.85
CA TYR A 106 -10.69 -15.56 3.42
C TYR A 106 -11.10 -14.71 2.21
N GLU A 107 -10.76 -13.41 2.21
CA GLU A 107 -11.01 -12.50 1.09
C GLU A 107 -10.32 -12.97 -0.19
N ALA A 108 -9.04 -13.36 -0.11
CA ALA A 108 -8.29 -13.92 -1.23
C ALA A 108 -8.90 -15.24 -1.74
N LYS A 109 -9.53 -16.03 -0.86
CA LYS A 109 -10.24 -17.26 -1.22
C LYS A 109 -11.62 -17.00 -1.82
N GLY A 110 -12.11 -15.76 -1.77
CA GLY A 110 -13.46 -15.38 -2.17
C GLY A 110 -14.54 -15.68 -1.12
N ASP A 111 -14.14 -16.05 0.11
CA ASP A 111 -15.07 -16.24 1.22
C ASP A 111 -15.33 -14.92 1.96
N TYR A 112 -16.10 -14.06 1.31
CA TYR A 112 -16.36 -12.72 1.81
C TYR A 112 -17.19 -12.70 3.10
N ALA A 113 -17.99 -13.74 3.38
CA ALA A 113 -18.76 -13.84 4.61
C ALA A 113 -17.81 -13.97 5.82
N ARG A 114 -16.91 -14.96 5.79
CA ARG A 114 -15.94 -15.16 6.87
C ARG A 114 -14.90 -14.04 6.96
N ALA A 115 -14.55 -13.43 5.82
CA ALA A 115 -13.69 -12.24 5.82
C ALA A 115 -14.33 -11.06 6.58
N LYS A 116 -15.63 -10.80 6.35
CA LYS A 116 -16.37 -9.73 7.05
C LYS A 116 -16.42 -9.98 8.56
N ASP A 117 -16.68 -11.22 8.98
CA ASP A 117 -16.72 -11.59 10.40
C ASP A 117 -15.39 -11.29 11.09
N ASP A 118 -14.27 -11.68 10.46
CA ASP A 118 -12.93 -11.43 11.01
C ASP A 118 -12.57 -9.93 10.99
N TYR A 119 -12.94 -9.18 9.95
CA TYR A 119 -12.71 -7.72 9.94
C TYR A 119 -13.51 -7.01 11.04
N ASN A 120 -14.77 -7.40 11.26
CA ASN A 120 -15.57 -6.88 12.37
C ASN A 120 -14.95 -7.25 13.72
N ALA A 121 -14.41 -8.47 13.87
CA ALA A 121 -13.70 -8.88 15.07
C ALA A 121 -12.43 -8.02 15.31
N THR A 122 -11.65 -7.71 14.27
CA THR A 122 -10.50 -6.79 14.37
C THR A 122 -10.94 -5.40 14.88
N LEU A 123 -12.03 -4.86 14.36
CA LEU A 123 -12.53 -3.52 14.71
C LEU A 123 -13.15 -3.46 16.11
N ALA A 124 -13.63 -4.58 16.65
CA ALA A 124 -14.23 -4.65 17.97
C ALA A 124 -13.21 -4.63 19.13
N ILE A 125 -11.92 -4.88 18.85
CA ILE A 125 -10.87 -4.97 19.86
C ILE A 125 -10.17 -3.61 20.01
N VAL A 126 -9.85 -3.19 21.23
CA VAL A 126 -9.13 -1.92 21.45
C VAL A 126 -7.67 -2.07 21.02
N ALA A 127 -7.25 -1.26 20.03
CA ALA A 127 -5.86 -1.18 19.58
C ALA A 127 -4.96 -0.46 20.58
N SER A 128 -3.78 -1.03 20.83
CA SER A 128 -2.82 -0.60 21.85
C SER A 128 -1.56 0.06 21.28
N ASP A 129 -1.32 -0.08 19.98
CA ASP A 129 -0.05 0.26 19.34
C ASP A 129 -0.22 0.59 17.85
N ALA A 130 0.85 1.03 17.20
CA ALA A 130 0.82 1.41 15.79
C ALA A 130 0.45 0.23 14.87
N GLY A 131 0.95 -0.98 15.14
CA GLY A 131 0.66 -2.18 14.36
C GLY A 131 -0.79 -2.66 14.50
N SER A 132 -1.37 -2.54 15.69
CA SER A 132 -2.81 -2.84 15.86
C SER A 132 -3.72 -1.80 15.21
N LYS A 133 -3.39 -0.50 15.30
CA LYS A 133 -4.12 0.58 14.61
C LYS A 133 -4.06 0.42 13.09
N ALA A 134 -2.90 0.02 12.58
CA ALA A 134 -2.68 -0.32 11.19
C ALA A 134 -3.60 -1.46 10.71
N ASN A 135 -3.62 -2.57 11.45
CA ASN A 135 -4.49 -3.71 11.15
C ASN A 135 -5.98 -3.34 11.17
N GLN A 136 -6.38 -2.42 12.05
CA GLN A 136 -7.75 -1.87 12.07
C GLN A 136 -8.05 -0.96 10.87
N ALA A 137 -7.09 -0.15 10.44
CA ALA A 137 -7.24 0.65 9.22
C ALA A 137 -7.44 -0.27 8.01
N THR A 138 -6.61 -1.31 7.87
CA THR A 138 -6.75 -2.34 6.83
C THR A 138 -8.13 -3.01 6.92
N ALA A 139 -8.55 -3.45 8.11
CA ALA A 139 -9.87 -4.07 8.30
C ALA A 139 -11.02 -3.14 7.93
N LYS A 140 -10.97 -1.85 8.32
CA LYS A 140 -12.00 -0.87 8.00
C LYS A 140 -12.13 -0.66 6.48
N VAL A 141 -11.00 -0.48 5.79
CA VAL A 141 -10.97 -0.29 4.34
C VAL A 141 -11.46 -1.54 3.64
N ARG A 142 -10.89 -2.71 3.94
CA ARG A 142 -11.27 -3.98 3.31
C ARG A 142 -12.73 -4.33 3.57
N LEU A 143 -13.24 -4.13 4.79
CA LEU A 143 -14.65 -4.34 5.14
C LEU A 143 -15.59 -3.52 4.25
N SER A 144 -15.26 -2.25 4.00
CA SER A 144 -16.04 -1.41 3.07
C SER A 144 -16.05 -1.97 1.64
N LEU A 145 -14.91 -2.46 1.15
CA LEU A 145 -14.77 -3.00 -0.20
C LEU A 145 -15.58 -4.31 -0.38
N VAL A 146 -15.54 -5.21 0.62
CA VAL A 146 -16.27 -6.48 0.57
C VAL A 146 -17.77 -6.34 0.87
N SER A 147 -18.17 -5.28 1.58
CA SER A 147 -19.59 -5.01 1.87
C SER A 147 -20.35 -4.55 0.62
N ASP A 148 -19.71 -3.73 -0.21
CA ASP A 148 -20.29 -3.21 -1.46
C ASP A 148 -20.28 -4.22 -2.62
N ALA A 149 -19.41 -5.25 -2.56
CA ALA A 149 -19.35 -6.31 -3.57
C ALA A 149 -20.52 -7.31 -3.49
N ALA A 150 -21.34 -7.25 -2.42
CA ALA A 150 -22.44 -8.17 -2.16
C ALA A 150 -23.81 -7.68 -2.69
N ALA A 151 -23.89 -6.53 -3.36
CA ALA A 151 -25.11 -6.12 -4.04
C ALA A 151 -25.37 -7.04 -5.24
N PRO A 152 -26.47 -7.82 -5.27
CA PRO A 152 -26.78 -8.67 -6.41
C PRO A 152 -27.05 -7.79 -7.63
N ILE A 153 -26.30 -8.02 -8.71
CA ILE A 153 -26.64 -7.50 -10.03
C ILE A 153 -27.98 -8.13 -10.44
N PRO A 154 -29.06 -7.37 -10.67
CA PRO A 154 -30.29 -7.92 -11.21
C PRO A 154 -30.00 -8.48 -12.61
N ARG A 155 -30.04 -9.80 -12.76
CA ARG A 155 -29.98 -10.44 -14.07
C ARG A 155 -31.38 -10.48 -14.67
N ASP A 156 -31.81 -9.37 -15.25
CA ASP A 156 -32.96 -9.35 -16.15
C ASP A 156 -32.48 -9.12 -17.59
N ALA A 157 -32.35 -10.21 -18.34
CA ALA A 157 -32.52 -10.22 -19.80
C ALA A 157 -32.82 -11.66 -20.28
N PRO A 158 -33.93 -11.90 -21.00
CA PRO A 158 -34.32 -13.23 -21.46
C PRO A 158 -33.55 -13.60 -22.73
N SER A 159 -32.79 -14.70 -22.70
CA SER A 159 -32.16 -15.26 -23.90
C SER A 159 -32.94 -16.48 -24.37
N GLN A 160 -33.53 -16.33 -25.54
CA GLN A 160 -34.20 -17.39 -26.30
C GLN A 160 -33.21 -18.51 -26.63
N MET A 161 -33.62 -19.75 -26.35
CA MET A 161 -32.94 -20.96 -26.80
C MET A 161 -33.27 -21.23 -28.27
N THR A 162 -32.24 -21.38 -29.10
CA THR A 162 -32.30 -22.24 -30.29
C THR A 162 -31.29 -23.38 -30.13
N PRO A 163 -31.67 -24.65 -30.38
CA PRO A 163 -30.77 -25.78 -30.20
C PRO A 163 -29.90 -26.00 -31.45
N VAL A 164 -28.60 -26.22 -31.23
CA VAL A 164 -27.65 -26.72 -32.25
C VAL A 164 -27.50 -28.25 -32.06
N PRO A 165 -27.41 -29.05 -33.13
CA PRO A 165 -27.36 -30.52 -33.02
C PRO A 165 -26.04 -31.04 -32.47
N GLN A 166 -26.12 -32.05 -31.60
CA GLN A 166 -25.00 -32.86 -31.12
C GLN A 166 -24.27 -33.58 -32.25
N GLN A 167 -22.95 -33.37 -32.33
CA GLN A 167 -22.04 -34.36 -32.88
C GLN A 167 -21.14 -34.91 -31.77
N THR A 168 -21.18 -36.22 -31.65
CA THR A 168 -20.40 -37.08 -30.76
C THR A 168 -18.94 -37.16 -31.19
N GLY A 169 -17.99 -37.01 -30.26
CA GLY A 169 -16.61 -37.43 -30.47
C GLY A 169 -15.57 -36.84 -29.51
N ALA A 170 -14.96 -37.72 -28.71
CA ALA A 170 -13.71 -37.57 -27.94
C ALA A 170 -13.68 -36.57 -26.77
N ALA A 171 -13.55 -37.12 -25.56
CA ALA A 171 -13.28 -36.41 -24.32
C ALA A 171 -11.93 -35.65 -24.41
N SER A 172 -12.03 -34.34 -24.63
CA SER A 172 -10.92 -33.42 -24.39
C SER A 172 -11.05 -32.93 -22.94
N GLN A 173 -10.07 -33.24 -22.10
CA GLN A 173 -9.93 -32.58 -20.80
C GLN A 173 -9.96 -31.06 -21.03
N PRO A 174 -10.65 -30.26 -20.20
CA PRO A 174 -10.57 -28.82 -20.32
C PRO A 174 -9.11 -28.43 -20.11
N SER A 175 -8.47 -27.93 -21.18
CA SER A 175 -7.18 -27.26 -21.09
C SER A 175 -7.25 -26.28 -19.91
N PRO A 176 -6.26 -26.26 -19.00
CA PRO A 176 -6.23 -25.25 -17.97
C PRO A 176 -6.29 -23.89 -18.68
N ALA A 177 -7.22 -23.04 -18.24
CA ALA A 177 -7.30 -21.67 -18.71
C ALA A 177 -5.87 -21.09 -18.68
N PRO A 178 -5.45 -20.34 -19.72
CA PRO A 178 -4.12 -19.78 -19.75
C PRO A 178 -3.88 -19.05 -18.43
N ALA A 179 -2.79 -19.40 -17.76
CA ALA A 179 -2.37 -18.73 -16.53
C ALA A 179 -2.37 -17.22 -16.82
N ILE A 180 -3.24 -16.48 -16.14
CA ILE A 180 -3.33 -15.04 -16.27
C ILE A 180 -1.94 -14.49 -15.92
N ARG A 181 -1.20 -13.97 -16.92
CA ARG A 181 -0.03 -13.12 -16.67
C ARG A 181 -0.45 -12.07 -15.66
N GLY A 182 0.23 -12.02 -14.52
CA GLY A 182 -0.24 -11.26 -13.35
C GLY A 182 -0.68 -9.84 -13.73
N THR A 183 -1.96 -9.54 -13.50
CA THR A 183 -2.55 -8.25 -13.89
C THR A 183 -1.80 -7.12 -13.21
N ARG A 184 -1.33 -6.14 -14.00
CA ARG A 184 -0.64 -4.93 -13.53
C ARG A 184 -1.62 -3.77 -13.60
N MET A 185 -1.85 -3.10 -12.49
CA MET A 185 -2.86 -2.04 -12.41
C MET A 185 -2.23 -0.73 -11.95
N ALA A 186 -2.70 0.38 -12.51
CA ALA A 186 -2.30 1.70 -12.05
C ALA A 186 -3.49 2.62 -11.81
N LEU A 187 -3.42 3.38 -10.72
CA LEU A 187 -4.24 4.55 -10.46
C LEU A 187 -3.38 5.79 -10.71
N VAL A 188 -3.81 6.67 -11.59
CA VAL A 188 -3.06 7.89 -11.95
C VAL A 188 -3.99 9.08 -11.80
N ILE A 189 -3.68 9.96 -10.85
CA ILE A 189 -4.47 11.17 -10.57
C ILE A 189 -3.61 12.41 -10.72
N GLY A 190 -4.13 13.42 -11.45
CA GLY A 190 -3.49 14.72 -11.60
C GLY A 190 -4.47 15.86 -11.33
N ASN A 191 -4.32 16.53 -10.19
CA ASN A 191 -5.19 17.63 -9.79
C ASN A 191 -4.45 18.97 -9.88
N GLY A 192 -5.01 19.89 -10.64
CA GLY A 192 -4.44 21.20 -10.93
C GLY A 192 -5.42 22.37 -10.89
N ALA A 193 -6.66 22.17 -11.31
CA ALA A 193 -7.71 23.19 -11.41
C ALA A 193 -8.43 23.44 -10.07
N TYR A 194 -7.68 23.76 -9.02
CA TYR A 194 -8.21 24.00 -7.68
C TYR A 194 -9.11 25.23 -7.60
N ALA A 195 -10.31 25.08 -7.02
CA ALA A 195 -11.30 26.16 -6.90
C ALA A 195 -10.98 27.19 -5.81
N HIS A 196 -10.40 26.74 -4.68
CA HIS A 196 -10.23 27.57 -3.47
C HIS A 196 -8.79 27.69 -2.96
N VAL A 197 -7.84 27.02 -3.62
CA VAL A 197 -6.40 27.10 -3.35
C VAL A 197 -5.64 27.37 -4.64
N LYS A 198 -4.33 27.67 -4.54
CA LYS A 198 -3.50 27.99 -5.71
C LYS A 198 -3.56 26.88 -6.76
N ALA A 199 -3.98 27.22 -7.98
CA ALA A 199 -3.97 26.27 -9.10
C ALA A 199 -2.55 25.83 -9.47
N LEU A 200 -2.43 24.60 -9.97
CA LEU A 200 -1.20 24.01 -10.51
C LEU A 200 -1.47 23.58 -11.96
N PRO A 201 -0.82 24.17 -12.97
CA PRO A 201 -1.14 23.87 -14.37
C PRO A 201 -0.61 22.52 -14.87
N ASN A 202 0.48 22.00 -14.29
CA ASN A 202 1.16 20.81 -14.80
C ASN A 202 0.63 19.45 -14.32
N PRO A 203 0.06 19.27 -13.11
CA PRO A 203 -0.41 17.96 -12.66
C PRO A 203 -1.35 17.20 -13.61
N PRO A 204 -2.31 17.85 -14.31
CA PRO A 204 -3.10 17.16 -15.33
C PRO A 204 -2.27 16.64 -16.51
N ASN A 205 -1.22 17.37 -16.92
CA ASN A 205 -0.30 16.94 -17.99
C ASN A 205 0.61 15.81 -17.52
N ASP A 206 1.12 15.91 -16.29
CA ASP A 206 1.97 14.90 -15.66
C ASP A 206 1.23 13.56 -15.55
N ALA A 207 -0.01 13.58 -15.07
CA ALA A 207 -0.87 12.41 -15.01
C ALA A 207 -1.08 11.78 -16.39
N ARG A 208 -1.39 12.58 -17.42
CA ARG A 208 -1.52 12.08 -18.81
C ARG A 208 -0.25 11.42 -19.32
N ALA A 209 0.92 12.04 -19.09
CA ALA A 209 2.21 11.53 -19.55
C ALA A 209 2.60 10.20 -18.86
N VAL A 210 2.40 10.12 -17.55
CA VAL A 210 2.66 8.91 -16.77
C VAL A 210 1.66 7.81 -17.12
N ALA A 211 0.36 8.13 -17.22
CA ALA A 211 -0.68 7.18 -17.62
C ALA A 211 -0.40 6.57 -19.00
N LYS A 212 0.00 7.40 -19.98
CA LYS A 212 0.41 6.91 -21.29
C LYS A 212 1.58 5.92 -21.17
N SER A 213 2.65 6.30 -20.47
CA SER A 213 3.84 5.47 -20.31
C SER A 213 3.53 4.11 -19.65
N LEU A 214 2.62 4.09 -18.68
CA LEU A 214 2.17 2.87 -18.01
C LEU A 214 1.32 1.97 -18.92
N ARG A 215 0.42 2.56 -19.72
CA ARG A 215 -0.35 1.81 -20.72
C ARG A 215 0.56 1.17 -21.77
N ASP A 216 1.58 1.90 -22.24
CA ASP A 216 2.53 1.41 -23.23
C ASP A 216 3.29 0.16 -22.76
N ILE A 217 3.49 -0.01 -21.44
CA ILE A 217 4.14 -1.18 -20.82
C ILE A 217 3.15 -2.21 -20.25
N GLY A 218 1.86 -2.12 -20.62
CA GLY A 218 0.86 -3.16 -20.35
C GLY A 218 0.13 -3.05 -19.01
N PHE A 219 0.15 -1.89 -18.35
CA PHE A 219 -0.71 -1.66 -17.19
C PHE A 219 -2.15 -1.39 -17.62
N ILE A 220 -3.10 -1.87 -16.82
CA ILE A 220 -4.49 -1.40 -16.84
C ILE A 220 -4.53 -0.12 -16.00
N VAL A 221 -4.76 1.02 -16.66
CA VAL A 221 -4.63 2.35 -16.03
C VAL A 221 -6.00 3.01 -15.86
N SER A 222 -6.36 3.28 -14.61
CA SER A 222 -7.44 4.18 -14.21
C SER A 222 -6.86 5.59 -14.04
N GLU A 223 -7.16 6.48 -15.00
CA GLU A 223 -6.63 7.85 -15.06
C GLU A 223 -7.74 8.86 -14.78
N GLY A 224 -7.49 9.82 -13.89
CA GLY A 224 -8.39 10.95 -13.62
C GLY A 224 -7.64 12.26 -13.44
N VAL A 225 -8.22 13.34 -13.96
CA VAL A 225 -7.66 14.68 -13.85
C VAL A 225 -8.69 15.63 -13.25
N ASP A 226 -8.22 16.57 -12.44
CA ASP A 226 -9.04 17.59 -11.79
C ASP A 226 -10.28 17.02 -11.08
N LEU A 227 -10.05 15.97 -10.30
CA LEU A 227 -11.10 15.23 -9.63
C LEU A 227 -11.57 15.94 -8.37
N ASP A 228 -12.89 16.09 -8.24
CA ASP A 228 -13.53 16.45 -6.98
C ASP A 228 -13.39 15.31 -5.95
N ARG A 229 -13.74 15.60 -4.69
CA ARG A 229 -13.59 14.64 -3.60
C ARG A 229 -14.37 13.35 -3.85
N ALA A 230 -15.61 13.45 -4.32
CA ALA A 230 -16.46 12.29 -4.53
C ALA A 230 -15.91 11.38 -5.64
N ALA A 231 -15.43 11.99 -6.73
CA ALA A 231 -14.79 11.31 -7.84
C ALA A 231 -13.46 10.66 -7.44
N MET A 232 -12.60 11.37 -6.69
CA MET A 232 -11.37 10.80 -6.15
C MET A 232 -11.65 9.58 -5.25
N GLN A 233 -12.61 9.70 -4.33
CA GLN A 233 -13.00 8.61 -3.45
C GLN A 233 -13.54 7.41 -4.25
N LYS A 234 -14.43 7.65 -5.22
CA LYS A 234 -14.98 6.59 -6.06
C LYS A 234 -13.88 5.89 -6.87
N MET A 235 -13.04 6.65 -7.57
CA MET A 235 -11.97 6.11 -8.39
C MET A 235 -10.95 5.32 -7.56
N THR A 236 -10.62 5.81 -6.37
CA THR A 236 -9.73 5.09 -5.43
C THR A 236 -10.36 3.77 -5.00
N ARG A 237 -11.65 3.75 -4.61
CA ARG A 237 -12.34 2.53 -4.21
C ARG A 237 -12.43 1.50 -5.34
N ASP A 238 -12.80 1.95 -6.54
CA ASP A 238 -12.90 1.09 -7.72
C ASP A 238 -11.54 0.47 -8.05
N PHE A 239 -10.48 1.29 -8.03
CA PHE A 239 -9.11 0.80 -8.20
C PHE A 239 -8.71 -0.22 -7.13
N LEU A 240 -8.94 0.07 -5.84
CA LEU A 240 -8.58 -0.85 -4.74
C LEU A 240 -9.28 -2.22 -4.88
N ARG A 241 -10.54 -2.22 -5.32
CA ARG A 241 -11.31 -3.45 -5.58
C ARG A 241 -10.70 -4.30 -6.68
N GLU A 242 -10.30 -3.68 -7.79
CA GLU A 242 -9.69 -4.38 -8.92
C GLU A 242 -8.25 -4.81 -8.59
N ALA A 243 -7.53 -3.94 -7.89
CA ALA A 243 -6.17 -4.15 -7.43
C ALA A 243 -6.02 -5.35 -6.48
N ALA A 244 -7.08 -5.74 -5.75
CA ALA A 244 -7.07 -6.91 -4.87
C ALA A 244 -6.71 -8.23 -5.57
N ARG A 245 -6.81 -8.30 -6.91
CA ARG A 245 -6.43 -9.47 -7.72
C ARG A 245 -5.19 -9.25 -8.58
N ALA A 246 -4.58 -8.07 -8.47
CA ALA A 246 -3.44 -7.66 -9.30
C ALA A 246 -2.11 -7.98 -8.62
N GLN A 247 -1.16 -8.50 -9.40
CA GLN A 247 0.19 -8.83 -8.94
C GLN A 247 0.99 -7.57 -8.55
N LEU A 248 0.74 -6.47 -9.26
CA LEU A 248 1.40 -5.19 -9.05
C LEU A 248 0.37 -4.06 -9.13
N ALA A 249 0.32 -3.21 -8.08
CA ALA A 249 -0.37 -1.93 -8.11
C ALA A 249 0.62 -0.79 -8.12
N LEU A 250 0.36 0.18 -8.99
CA LEU A 250 1.02 1.46 -8.98
C LEU A 250 -0.01 2.57 -8.69
N VAL A 251 0.29 3.45 -7.76
CA VAL A 251 -0.46 4.69 -7.55
C VAL A 251 0.46 5.84 -7.88
N TYR A 252 0.03 6.70 -8.79
CA TYR A 252 0.68 7.95 -9.09
C TYR A 252 -0.29 9.10 -8.77
N TYR A 253 0.18 10.08 -8.02
CA TYR A 253 -0.57 11.30 -7.72
C TYR A 253 0.29 12.54 -7.97
N ALA A 254 -0.24 13.49 -8.73
CA ALA A 254 0.29 14.83 -8.87
C ALA A 254 -0.72 15.87 -8.40
N GLY A 255 -0.27 16.86 -7.63
CA GLY A 255 -1.13 17.92 -7.10
C GLY A 255 -0.71 18.44 -5.73
N HIS A 256 -1.63 19.06 -5.00
CA HIS A 256 -1.40 19.49 -3.62
C HIS A 256 -1.55 18.36 -2.61
N GLY A 257 -0.69 18.33 -1.61
CA GLY A 257 -0.85 17.45 -0.46
C GLY A 257 -0.37 18.11 0.82
N VAL A 258 -0.99 17.73 1.94
CA VAL A 258 -0.70 18.31 3.26
C VAL A 258 -0.44 17.21 4.28
N GLN A 259 0.36 17.53 5.30
CA GLN A 259 0.46 16.71 6.50
C GLN A 259 -0.27 17.40 7.66
N ILE A 260 -1.19 16.68 8.31
CA ILE A 260 -1.93 17.15 9.50
C ILE A 260 -1.84 16.05 10.55
N ASP A 261 -1.39 16.39 11.76
CA ASP A 261 -1.19 15.45 12.88
C ASP A 261 -0.39 14.18 12.49
N GLY A 262 0.67 14.36 11.69
CA GLY A 262 1.51 13.26 11.22
C GLY A 262 0.93 12.43 10.07
N ARG A 263 -0.28 12.74 9.60
CA ARG A 263 -1.00 11.99 8.56
C ARG A 263 -1.01 12.75 7.25
N ASN A 264 -0.90 12.01 6.15
CA ASN A 264 -0.80 12.55 4.80
C ASN A 264 -2.16 12.60 4.10
N TYR A 265 -2.47 13.75 3.51
CA TYR A 265 -3.73 13.97 2.80
C TYR A 265 -3.47 14.47 1.38
N LEU A 266 -4.16 13.86 0.41
CA LEU A 266 -4.23 14.31 -0.98
C LEU A 266 -5.43 15.24 -1.13
N ILE A 267 -5.26 16.31 -1.89
CA ILE A 267 -6.22 17.41 -1.93
C ILE A 267 -7.04 17.36 -3.24
N PRO A 268 -8.38 17.20 -3.16
CA PRO A 268 -9.30 17.32 -4.29
C PRO A 268 -9.43 18.76 -4.83
N VAL A 269 -9.89 18.94 -6.07
CA VAL A 269 -9.98 20.29 -6.67
C VAL A 269 -11.07 21.17 -6.07
N ASP A 270 -12.11 20.55 -5.50
CA ASP A 270 -13.26 21.19 -4.85
C ASP A 270 -13.05 21.45 -3.35
N VAL A 271 -11.82 21.27 -2.83
CA VAL A 271 -11.54 21.46 -1.40
C VAL A 271 -11.98 22.84 -0.93
N GLU A 272 -12.89 22.89 0.03
CA GLU A 272 -13.37 24.14 0.63
C GLU A 272 -13.11 24.11 2.14
N LEU A 273 -12.40 25.13 2.64
CA LEU A 273 -12.09 25.25 4.07
C LEU A 273 -13.17 26.07 4.75
N LYS A 274 -14.14 25.39 5.37
CA LYS A 274 -15.17 26.05 6.18
C LYS A 274 -14.67 26.25 7.61
N ALA A 275 -14.78 27.46 8.13
CA ALA A 275 -14.44 27.77 9.52
C ALA A 275 -15.25 26.87 10.47
N GLY A 276 -14.55 26.13 11.35
CA GLY A 276 -15.17 25.22 12.32
C GLY A 276 -15.54 23.82 11.81
N GLY A 277 -15.33 23.52 10.51
CA GLY A 277 -15.50 22.18 9.96
C GLY A 277 -14.27 21.28 10.16
N SER A 278 -14.48 19.96 10.14
CA SER A 278 -13.38 19.00 10.13
C SER A 278 -12.64 19.06 8.78
N MET A 279 -11.53 19.78 8.75
CA MET A 279 -10.74 20.04 7.55
C MET A 279 -10.21 18.76 6.89
N THR A 280 -9.98 17.72 7.69
CA THR A 280 -9.52 16.40 7.24
C THR A 280 -10.61 15.62 6.53
N GLU A 281 -11.90 15.91 6.80
CA GLU A 281 -12.97 15.27 6.06
C GLU A 281 -12.86 15.64 4.60
N ALA A 282 -12.72 16.92 4.24
CA ALA A 282 -12.66 17.41 2.85
C ALA A 282 -11.53 16.83 1.97
N MET A 283 -10.64 15.99 2.51
CA MET A 283 -9.45 15.47 1.84
C MET A 283 -9.45 13.93 1.75
N ILE A 284 -8.48 13.38 1.01
CA ILE A 284 -8.28 11.92 0.90
C ILE A 284 -7.04 11.51 1.68
N GLU A 285 -7.21 10.66 2.69
CA GLU A 285 -6.08 10.14 3.45
C GLU A 285 -5.25 9.14 2.63
N MET A 286 -3.96 9.40 2.52
CA MET A 286 -3.01 8.48 1.90
C MET A 286 -2.94 7.15 2.64
N ASP A 287 -3.09 7.17 3.97
CA ASP A 287 -3.12 5.96 4.80
C ASP A 287 -4.28 5.04 4.41
N THR A 288 -5.41 5.58 3.93
CA THR A 288 -6.54 4.79 3.44
C THR A 288 -6.18 4.05 2.15
N ILE A 289 -5.44 4.71 1.24
CA ILE A 289 -4.94 4.08 0.02
C ILE A 289 -3.92 3.00 0.39
N MET A 290 -2.97 3.31 1.28
CA MET A 290 -1.96 2.36 1.73
C MET A 290 -2.56 1.15 2.43
N ALA A 291 -3.53 1.34 3.32
CA ALA A 291 -4.23 0.26 4.02
C ALA A 291 -5.07 -0.59 3.06
N GLY A 292 -5.69 0.01 2.04
CA GLY A 292 -6.39 -0.73 0.99
C GLY A 292 -5.44 -1.57 0.12
N LEU A 293 -4.23 -1.08 -0.10
CA LEU A 293 -3.18 -1.79 -0.83
C LEU A 293 -2.39 -2.78 0.03
N ASP A 294 -2.54 -2.73 1.36
CA ASP A 294 -1.83 -3.58 2.31
C ASP A 294 -2.32 -5.02 2.18
N ASP A 295 -1.64 -5.74 1.29
CA ASP A 295 -1.95 -7.12 0.96
C ASP A 295 -0.77 -8.04 1.23
N GLN A 296 0.41 -7.54 1.64
CA GLN A 296 1.68 -8.26 1.92
C GLN A 296 2.23 -9.21 0.84
N VAL A 297 1.44 -9.54 -0.19
CA VAL A 297 1.78 -10.48 -1.27
C VAL A 297 2.17 -9.73 -2.54
N ARG A 298 1.52 -8.60 -2.79
CA ARG A 298 1.62 -7.83 -4.01
C ARG A 298 2.69 -6.75 -3.92
N THR A 299 3.28 -6.42 -5.05
CA THR A 299 4.15 -5.25 -5.13
C THR A 299 3.30 -3.99 -5.23
N ASN A 300 3.46 -3.08 -4.26
CA ASN A 300 2.80 -1.78 -4.27
C ASN A 300 3.84 -0.69 -4.55
N ILE A 301 3.56 0.17 -5.52
CA ILE A 301 4.43 1.29 -5.86
C ILE A 301 3.61 2.56 -5.76
N LEU A 302 3.96 3.44 -4.82
CA LEU A 302 3.28 4.71 -4.63
C LEU A 302 4.25 5.84 -5.02
N ILE A 303 3.84 6.69 -5.95
CA ILE A 303 4.66 7.78 -6.48
C ILE A 303 3.89 9.08 -6.32
N PHE A 304 4.46 10.02 -5.58
CA PHE A 304 3.84 11.31 -5.28
C PHE A 304 4.66 12.45 -5.86
N ASP A 305 4.09 13.12 -6.86
CA ASP A 305 4.56 14.38 -7.41
C ASP A 305 3.75 15.55 -6.86
N ALA A 306 3.82 15.71 -5.54
CA ALA A 306 3.04 16.70 -4.83
C ALA A 306 3.92 17.66 -4.03
N CYS A 307 3.50 18.92 -4.02
CA CYS A 307 4.14 19.96 -3.23
C CYS A 307 4.05 19.60 -1.74
N ARG A 308 5.19 19.60 -1.04
CA ARG A 308 5.22 19.47 0.43
C ARG A 308 5.18 20.82 1.15
N ASN A 309 4.62 21.85 0.52
CA ASN A 309 4.30 23.11 1.19
C ASN A 309 2.78 23.17 1.35
N ASN A 310 2.30 23.50 2.56
CA ASN A 310 0.88 23.55 2.85
C ASN A 310 0.24 24.75 2.11
N PRO A 311 -0.56 24.53 1.05
CA PRO A 311 -1.17 25.64 0.30
C PRO A 311 -2.20 26.41 1.15
N MET A 312 -2.60 25.85 2.29
CA MET A 312 -3.59 26.40 3.22
C MET A 312 -2.94 27.20 4.36
N ALA A 313 -1.60 27.28 4.43
CA ALA A 313 -0.89 27.97 5.51
C ALA A 313 -1.33 29.44 5.66
N GLN A 314 -1.60 30.14 4.55
CA GLN A 314 -2.10 31.52 4.58
C GLN A 314 -3.56 31.63 5.03
N GLN A 315 -4.44 30.74 4.58
CA GLN A 315 -5.87 30.74 4.94
C GLN A 315 -6.09 30.38 6.41
N VAL A 316 -5.29 29.43 6.93
CA VAL A 316 -5.28 29.02 8.34
C VAL A 316 -4.74 30.14 9.24
N ALA A 317 -3.71 30.85 8.80
CA ALA A 317 -3.17 32.00 9.53
C ALA A 317 -4.21 33.13 9.67
N SER A 318 -5.08 33.31 8.67
CA SER A 318 -6.17 34.30 8.70
C SER A 318 -7.44 33.83 9.42
N ALA A 319 -7.61 32.52 9.67
CA ALA A 319 -8.84 31.94 10.25
C ALA A 319 -8.81 31.79 11.79
N GLY A 320 -7.68 32.10 12.44
CA GLY A 320 -7.54 32.00 13.90
C GLY A 320 -7.35 30.56 14.39
N SER A 321 -6.17 30.30 14.97
CA SER A 321 -5.76 29.16 15.79
C SER A 321 -6.61 27.87 15.71
N SER A 322 -6.55 27.17 14.57
CA SER A 322 -6.88 25.74 14.52
C SER A 322 -5.65 24.96 15.03
N ARG A 323 -5.66 24.57 16.31
CA ARG A 323 -4.63 23.71 16.91
C ARG A 323 -4.57 22.38 16.13
N GLY A 324 -3.45 22.07 15.49
CA GLY A 324 -3.22 20.79 14.77
C GLY A 324 -2.48 20.94 13.43
N ILE A 325 -2.33 22.16 12.92
CA ILE A 325 -1.60 22.40 11.67
C ILE A 325 -0.16 22.72 12.05
N GLU A 326 0.75 21.77 11.80
CA GLU A 326 2.18 22.07 11.73
C GLU A 326 2.36 23.10 10.60
N GLY A 327 2.53 24.37 10.98
CA GLY A 327 2.27 25.56 10.16
C GLY A 327 3.06 25.73 8.85
N THR A 328 3.79 24.72 8.40
CA THR A 328 4.63 24.76 7.19
C THR A 328 4.79 23.41 6.48
N SER A 329 4.27 22.30 7.02
CA SER A 329 4.61 20.94 6.57
C SER A 329 3.62 20.37 5.53
N GLY A 330 4.10 19.91 4.37
CA GLY A 330 3.34 19.05 3.44
C GLY A 330 3.81 17.58 3.42
N LEU A 331 3.24 16.74 2.54
CA LEU A 331 3.28 15.26 2.57
C LEU A 331 4.58 14.61 3.05
N ALA A 332 4.59 13.85 4.16
CA ALA A 332 5.77 13.14 4.66
C ALA A 332 5.85 11.65 4.31
N ALA A 333 7.04 11.07 4.50
CA ALA A 333 7.18 9.62 4.47
C ALA A 333 6.41 9.02 5.68
N PRO A 334 5.58 7.99 5.48
CA PRO A 334 4.87 7.32 6.58
C PRO A 334 5.86 6.76 7.60
N SER A 335 5.64 7.03 8.89
CA SER A 335 6.44 6.48 10.00
C SER A 335 6.28 4.97 10.16
N SER A 336 5.26 4.36 9.56
CA SER A 336 5.01 2.91 9.57
C SER A 336 6.06 2.10 8.79
N LEU A 337 6.83 2.72 7.88
CA LEU A 337 7.84 2.04 7.06
C LEU A 337 9.18 1.78 7.79
N GLY A 338 9.31 2.17 9.05
CA GLY A 338 10.56 2.03 9.83
C GLY A 338 10.45 1.30 11.16
N SER A 339 9.24 0.93 11.62
CA SER A 339 9.01 0.50 13.02
C SER A 339 8.70 -0.99 13.18
N GLY A 340 9.04 -1.85 12.22
CA GLY A 340 8.68 -3.27 12.28
C GLY A 340 7.18 -3.55 12.21
N ALA A 341 6.38 -2.55 11.80
CA ALA A 341 4.98 -2.74 11.47
C ALA A 341 4.88 -3.47 10.12
N THR A 342 4.00 -4.45 10.03
CA THR A 342 3.70 -5.23 8.82
C THR A 342 3.07 -4.40 7.69
N LEU A 343 2.70 -3.14 7.94
CA LEU A 343 2.28 -2.22 6.89
C LEU A 343 3.42 -1.96 5.90
N GLY A 344 3.23 -2.40 4.66
CA GLY A 344 4.10 -2.04 3.55
C GLY A 344 5.21 -3.04 3.23
N ALA A 345 5.22 -4.26 3.77
CA ALA A 345 6.03 -5.31 3.19
C ALA A 345 5.67 -5.48 1.70
N GLY A 346 6.64 -5.34 0.79
CA GLY A 346 6.37 -5.31 -0.65
C GLY A 346 5.96 -3.93 -1.21
N THR A 347 6.14 -2.85 -0.44
CA THR A 347 5.82 -1.47 -0.87
C THR A 347 7.08 -0.66 -1.18
N LEU A 348 7.01 0.12 -2.25
CA LEU A 348 7.94 1.20 -2.56
C LEU A 348 7.16 2.52 -2.57
N ILE A 349 7.68 3.54 -1.90
CA ILE A 349 7.15 4.90 -1.97
C ILE A 349 8.23 5.84 -2.51
N ALA A 350 7.90 6.59 -3.55
CA ALA A 350 8.73 7.63 -4.13
C ALA A 350 8.03 8.98 -4.03
N PHE A 351 8.80 10.02 -3.70
CA PHE A 351 8.38 11.41 -3.62
C PHE A 351 9.24 12.24 -4.57
N ALA A 352 8.63 13.22 -5.23
CA ALA A 352 9.32 14.12 -6.15
C ALA A 352 10.39 14.99 -5.47
N THR A 353 10.35 15.16 -4.15
CA THR A 353 11.31 15.96 -3.39
C THR A 353 11.52 15.42 -1.97
N ALA A 354 12.59 15.85 -1.31
CA ALA A 354 12.96 15.47 0.05
C ALA A 354 12.01 16.06 1.12
N PRO A 355 12.02 15.54 2.36
CA PRO A 355 11.21 16.11 3.43
C PRO A 355 11.41 17.58 3.72
N GLY A 356 10.29 18.32 3.84
CA GLY A 356 10.28 19.76 4.07
C GLY A 356 10.69 20.62 2.86
N GLN A 357 10.90 20.02 1.69
CA GLN A 357 11.25 20.73 0.45
C GLN A 357 10.07 20.79 -0.51
N VAL A 358 10.07 21.77 -1.42
CA VAL A 358 8.99 21.96 -2.40
C VAL A 358 9.35 21.28 -3.72
N ALA A 359 8.40 20.56 -4.31
CA ALA A 359 8.55 20.03 -5.67
C ALA A 359 8.32 21.18 -6.65
N LEU A 360 9.17 21.29 -7.67
CA LEU A 360 9.01 22.32 -8.69
C LEU A 360 7.97 21.85 -9.70
N ASP A 361 7.00 22.72 -9.99
CA ASP A 361 6.05 22.51 -11.08
C ASP A 361 6.76 22.49 -12.44
N GLY A 362 7.91 23.15 -12.55
CA GLY A 362 8.70 23.28 -13.79
C GLY A 362 8.22 24.42 -14.69
N GLU A 363 9.00 24.71 -15.74
CA GLU A 363 8.66 25.72 -16.76
C GLU A 363 8.16 25.08 -18.08
N GLY A 364 8.22 23.75 -18.17
CA GLY A 364 7.79 22.98 -19.33
C GLY A 364 6.36 22.47 -19.22
N ALA A 365 5.97 21.59 -20.15
CA ALA A 365 4.64 20.99 -20.19
C ALA A 365 4.35 20.03 -19.01
N ASN A 366 5.40 19.53 -18.36
CA ASN A 366 5.38 18.57 -17.27
C ASN A 366 6.36 19.01 -16.18
N SER A 367 6.15 18.56 -14.94
CA SER A 367 7.11 18.73 -13.85
C SER A 367 8.45 18.06 -14.17
N PRO A 368 9.58 18.54 -13.61
CA PRO A 368 10.88 17.91 -13.81
C PRO A 368 10.88 16.43 -13.38
N PHE A 369 10.16 16.10 -12.31
CA PHE A 369 10.07 14.74 -11.80
C PHE A 369 9.26 13.84 -12.73
N SER A 370 8.08 14.27 -13.16
CA SER A 370 7.20 13.49 -14.02
C SER A 370 7.71 13.36 -15.45
N ALA A 371 8.39 14.39 -15.95
CA ALA A 371 9.12 14.33 -17.20
C ALA A 371 10.25 13.27 -17.16
N ALA A 372 11.06 13.23 -16.10
CA ALA A 372 12.10 12.22 -15.94
C ALA A 372 11.49 10.83 -15.73
N LEU A 373 10.46 10.70 -14.88
CA LEU A 373 9.79 9.44 -14.59
C LEU A 373 9.21 8.79 -15.86
N SER A 374 8.45 9.54 -16.66
CA SER A 374 7.86 9.03 -17.90
C SER A 374 8.89 8.51 -18.90
N ARG A 375 10.09 9.11 -18.97
CA ARG A 375 11.19 8.62 -19.81
C ARG A 375 11.75 7.27 -19.33
N HIS A 376 11.85 7.04 -18.02
CA HIS A 376 12.47 5.83 -17.48
C HIS A 376 11.48 4.68 -17.25
N LEU A 377 10.18 4.95 -17.01
CA LEU A 377 9.13 3.93 -16.80
C LEU A 377 9.11 2.86 -17.90
N GLY A 378 9.34 3.28 -19.14
CA GLY A 378 9.31 2.41 -20.32
C GLY A 378 10.57 1.59 -20.57
N THR A 379 11.62 1.71 -19.74
CA THR A 379 12.92 1.09 -20.04
C THR A 379 12.88 -0.43 -19.78
N PRO A 380 12.98 -1.29 -20.81
CA PRO A 380 12.91 -2.74 -20.64
C PRO A 380 14.02 -3.26 -19.74
N GLY A 381 13.66 -4.11 -18.76
CA GLY A 381 14.62 -4.76 -17.87
C GLY A 381 15.34 -3.83 -16.88
N LEU A 382 14.86 -2.60 -16.69
CA LEU A 382 15.35 -1.69 -15.66
C LEU A 382 14.62 -1.94 -14.33
N GLU A 383 15.37 -2.30 -13.30
CA GLU A 383 14.83 -2.50 -11.95
C GLU A 383 14.34 -1.17 -11.36
N VAL A 384 13.23 -1.19 -10.60
CA VAL A 384 12.50 0.02 -10.17
C VAL A 384 13.31 0.94 -9.25
N GLN A 385 14.13 0.42 -8.33
CA GLN A 385 14.99 1.25 -7.48
C GLN A 385 16.12 1.90 -8.29
N GLN A 386 16.69 1.18 -9.26
CA GLN A 386 17.64 1.73 -10.23
C GLN A 386 16.99 2.78 -11.14
N MET A 387 15.75 2.53 -11.58
CA MET A 387 14.94 3.49 -12.34
C MET A 387 14.78 4.80 -11.55
N LEU A 388 14.38 4.72 -10.28
CA LEU A 388 14.24 5.89 -9.42
C LEU A 388 15.57 6.60 -9.14
N THR A 389 16.68 5.85 -9.13
CA THR A 389 18.03 6.43 -9.02
C THR A 389 18.38 7.25 -10.27
N ARG A 390 18.03 6.76 -11.47
CA ARG A 390 18.19 7.53 -12.72
C ARG A 390 17.28 8.75 -12.77
N VAL A 391 16.02 8.60 -12.38
CA VAL A 391 15.07 9.73 -12.23
C VAL A 391 15.63 10.78 -11.28
N ARG A 392 16.15 10.38 -10.11
CA ARG A 392 16.78 11.30 -9.15
C ARG A 392 17.94 12.06 -9.78
N ALA A 393 18.87 11.36 -10.44
CA ALA A 393 20.02 12.00 -11.07
C ALA A 393 19.60 13.04 -12.12
N GLU A 394 18.59 12.71 -12.93
CA GLU A 394 18.08 13.59 -13.97
C GLU A 394 17.36 14.82 -13.39
N VAL A 395 16.51 14.65 -12.38
CA VAL A 395 15.83 15.78 -11.72
C VAL A 395 16.84 16.70 -11.05
N VAL A 396 17.84 16.15 -10.37
CA VAL A 396 18.90 16.93 -9.72
C VAL A 396 19.67 17.76 -10.76
N SER A 397 20.01 17.15 -11.91
CA SER A 397 20.67 17.84 -13.01
C SER A 397 19.79 18.94 -13.61
N ALA A 398 18.55 18.62 -13.98
CA ALA A 398 17.62 19.55 -14.62
C ALA A 398 17.25 20.75 -13.73
N THR A 399 17.17 20.52 -12.41
CA THR A 399 16.80 21.56 -11.44
C THR A 399 18.00 22.26 -10.82
N LYS A 400 19.24 21.93 -11.22
CA LYS A 400 20.48 22.48 -10.65
C LYS A 400 20.54 22.30 -9.12
N ASN A 401 20.25 21.09 -8.65
CA ASN A 401 20.15 20.69 -7.23
C ASN A 401 19.02 21.34 -6.42
N LYS A 402 18.07 22.06 -7.05
CA LYS A 402 16.93 22.66 -6.32
C LYS A 402 15.89 21.63 -5.88
N GLN A 403 15.83 20.48 -6.54
CA GLN A 403 14.92 19.40 -6.21
C GLN A 403 15.66 18.07 -6.22
N VAL A 404 15.47 17.28 -5.16
CA VAL A 404 16.08 15.96 -5.00
C VAL A 404 14.97 14.95 -4.68
N PRO A 405 14.58 14.10 -5.64
CA PRO A 405 13.59 13.06 -5.38
C PRO A 405 14.02 12.10 -4.27
N TRP A 406 13.09 11.70 -3.42
CA TRP A 406 13.33 10.80 -2.30
C TRP A 406 12.54 9.50 -2.47
N SER A 407 13.07 8.37 -2.03
CA SER A 407 12.36 7.10 -2.07
C SER A 407 12.62 6.29 -0.81
N ASN A 408 11.61 5.57 -0.35
CA ASN A 408 11.70 4.56 0.71
C ASN A 408 11.15 3.23 0.18
N SER A 409 11.77 2.12 0.53
CA SER A 409 11.43 0.81 -0.01
C SER A 409 11.53 -0.26 1.05
N SER A 410 10.50 -1.09 1.08
CA SER A 410 10.39 -2.36 1.80
C SER A 410 10.05 -3.49 0.83
N LEU A 411 10.51 -3.36 -0.43
CA LEU A 411 10.41 -4.41 -1.44
C LEU A 411 11.22 -5.64 -1.00
N LEU A 412 10.68 -6.82 -1.25
CA LEU A 412 11.29 -8.10 -0.86
C LEU A 412 12.15 -8.73 -1.97
N GLY A 413 12.16 -8.12 -3.16
CA GLY A 413 12.89 -8.59 -4.32
C GLY A 413 12.93 -7.54 -5.43
N GLU A 414 13.64 -7.87 -6.51
CA GLU A 414 13.76 -7.01 -7.69
C GLU A 414 12.41 -6.89 -8.41
N VAL A 415 12.03 -5.67 -8.75
CA VAL A 415 10.77 -5.37 -9.44
C VAL A 415 11.06 -4.65 -10.74
N TYR A 416 10.46 -5.12 -11.83
CA TYR A 416 10.60 -4.57 -13.17
C TYR A 416 9.23 -4.12 -13.68
N LEU A 417 9.13 -2.85 -14.09
CA LEU A 417 7.87 -2.29 -14.62
C LEU A 417 7.66 -2.66 -16.09
N ALA A 418 8.75 -2.71 -16.86
CA ALA A 418 8.78 -3.17 -18.24
C ALA A 418 9.60 -4.47 -18.33
N GLU A 419 9.00 -5.53 -18.88
CA GLU A 419 9.70 -6.81 -19.12
C GLU A 419 10.78 -6.66 -20.19
N LYS A 420 11.77 -7.56 -20.19
CA LYS A 420 12.88 -7.59 -21.16
C LYS A 420 12.44 -8.03 -22.55
#